data_AF-A0ABD1WLQ0-F1
#
_entry.id   AF-A0ABD1WLQ0-F1
#
_cell.length_a   1.000
_cell.length_b   1.000
_cell.length_c   1.000
_cell.angle_alpha   90.00
_cell.angle_beta   90.00
_cell.angle_gamma   90.00
#
_symmetry.space_group_name_H-M   'P 1'
#
loop_
_entity.id
_entity.type
_entity.pdbx_description
1 polymer ?
#
loop_
_entity_poly.entity_id
_entity_poly.type
_entity_poly.pdbx_seq_one_letter_code
_entity_poly.pdbx_strand_id
1 'polypeptide(L)'
;MQIHVKCGCGEGNCPEWAIVELQGTVEAQPSFQNSLQNLQIGILCRQSQENYTFSVGYHELTGAKVTLKKPMLVLKKIKLQNEEEMGERDINSLRVELDVIGIIRHKILFKTRPKALISKPQPAIKEKVTRQVP
;
A
#
# COMPACT_ATOMS: atom_id res chain seq x y z
N MET A 1 -14.81 -28.22 -3.38
CA MET A 1 -15.16 -26.92 -2.76
C MET A 1 -15.25 -25.88 -3.87
N GLN A 2 -16.40 -25.23 -4.04
CA GLN A 2 -16.63 -24.20 -5.06
C GLN A 2 -16.88 -22.86 -4.36
N ILE A 3 -16.20 -21.80 -4.80
CA ILE A 3 -16.37 -20.44 -4.28
C ILE A 3 -17.07 -19.63 -5.37
N HIS A 4 -18.28 -19.17 -5.09
CA HIS A 4 -19.04 -18.33 -6.00
C HIS A 4 -18.62 -16.88 -5.80
N VAL A 5 -18.20 -16.23 -6.88
CA VAL A 5 -17.83 -14.81 -6.90
C VAL A 5 -18.63 -14.10 -7.97
N LYS A 6 -19.06 -12.88 -7.68
CA LYS A 6 -19.62 -11.95 -8.68
C LYS A 6 -18.52 -10.98 -9.08
N CYS A 7 -18.45 -10.61 -10.36
CA CYS A 7 -17.63 -9.49 -10.78
C CYS A 7 -18.56 -8.34 -11.15
N GLY A 8 -18.59 -7.29 -10.33
CA GLY A 8 -19.29 -6.04 -10.62
C GLY A 8 -18.55 -5.11 -11.58
N CYS A 9 -17.49 -5.60 -12.23
CA CYS A 9 -16.44 -4.80 -12.86
C CYS A 9 -16.78 -4.27 -14.27
N GLY A 10 -18.06 -4.33 -14.69
CA GLY A 10 -18.47 -4.06 -16.06
C GLY A 10 -17.86 -5.03 -17.07
N GLU A 11 -18.11 -4.85 -18.37
CA GLU A 11 -17.58 -5.71 -19.44
C GLU A 11 -16.03 -5.70 -19.48
N GLY A 12 -15.41 -6.58 -18.70
CA GLY A 12 -13.99 -6.92 -18.76
C GLY A 12 -13.00 -5.98 -18.06
N ASN A 13 -13.43 -4.83 -17.51
CA ASN A 13 -12.53 -3.83 -16.93
C ASN A 13 -12.38 -3.96 -15.40
N CYS A 14 -11.91 -5.12 -14.93
CA CYS A 14 -11.45 -5.24 -13.54
C CYS A 14 -10.24 -4.32 -13.33
N PRO A 15 -10.24 -3.42 -12.33
CA PRO A 15 -9.10 -2.55 -12.08
C PRO A 15 -7.89 -3.38 -11.66
N GLU A 16 -6.71 -2.98 -12.12
CA GLU A 16 -5.43 -3.57 -11.70
C GLU A 16 -4.99 -2.93 -10.38
N TRP A 17 -4.73 -3.78 -9.40
CA TRP A 17 -4.22 -3.40 -8.08
C TRP A 17 -2.78 -3.91 -7.93
N ALA A 18 -2.04 -3.32 -7.00
CA ALA A 18 -0.70 -3.78 -6.65
C ALA A 18 -0.57 -3.95 -5.14
N ILE A 19 0.23 -4.94 -4.73
CA ILE A 19 0.63 -5.11 -3.33
C ILE A 19 1.92 -4.33 -3.10
N VAL A 20 1.98 -3.60 -1.99
CA VAL A 20 3.24 -3.08 -1.44
C VAL A 20 3.71 -4.05 -0.36
N GLU A 21 4.81 -4.75 -0.60
CA GLU A 21 5.32 -5.78 0.31
C GLU A 21 6.65 -5.33 0.93
N LEU A 22 6.72 -5.30 2.25
CA LEU A 22 7.90 -4.95 3.02
C LEU A 22 8.43 -6.16 3.78
N GLN A 23 9.75 -6.34 3.82
CA GLN A 23 10.38 -7.30 4.71
C GLN A 23 10.54 -6.69 6.10
N GLY A 24 9.50 -6.80 6.93
CA GLY A 24 9.47 -6.28 8.30
C GLY A 24 8.05 -5.90 8.74
N THR A 25 7.96 -5.15 9.82
CA THR A 25 6.69 -4.62 10.35
C THR A 25 6.63 -3.10 10.17
N VAL A 26 5.45 -2.58 9.83
CA VAL A 26 5.17 -1.14 9.87
C VAL A 26 4.63 -0.81 11.25
N GLU A 27 5.37 0.00 11.99
CA GLU A 27 4.99 0.41 13.35
C GLU A 27 4.44 1.83 13.33
N ALA A 28 3.23 1.99 13.88
CA ALA A 28 2.67 3.31 14.14
C ALA A 28 3.38 3.95 15.33
N GLN A 29 3.51 5.27 15.34
CA GLN A 29 3.95 5.95 16.56
C GLN A 29 2.93 5.78 17.68
N PRO A 30 3.36 5.74 18.96
CA PRO A 30 2.45 5.59 20.11
C PRO A 30 1.34 6.66 20.16
N SER A 31 1.60 7.85 19.64
CA SER A 31 0.63 8.95 19.51
C SER A 31 -0.61 8.60 18.69
N PHE A 32 -0.54 7.60 17.81
CA PHE A 32 -1.66 7.14 16.99
C PHE A 32 -2.43 5.96 17.60
N GLN A 33 -2.21 5.64 18.89
CA GLN A 33 -2.86 4.51 19.57
C GLN A 33 -2.70 3.18 18.81
N ASN A 34 -1.56 3.00 18.13
CA ASN A 34 -1.27 1.87 17.25
C ASN A 34 -2.26 1.68 16.08
N SER A 35 -3.04 2.70 15.74
CA SER A 35 -3.98 2.66 14.62
C SER A 35 -3.31 3.16 13.33
N LEU A 36 -3.35 2.32 12.29
CA LEU A 36 -2.87 2.66 10.94
C LEU A 36 -3.99 3.13 10.01
N GLN A 37 -5.24 3.04 10.45
CA GLN A 37 -6.39 3.35 9.59
C GLN A 37 -6.39 4.83 9.20
N ASN A 38 -6.47 5.10 7.89
CA ASN A 38 -6.40 6.45 7.31
C ASN A 38 -5.13 7.25 7.65
N LEU A 39 -4.09 6.62 8.20
CA LEU A 39 -2.83 7.28 8.49
C LEU A 39 -1.98 7.35 7.22
N GLN A 40 -1.42 8.52 6.93
CA GLN A 40 -0.39 8.63 5.90
C GLN A 40 0.88 7.93 6.39
N ILE A 41 1.14 6.73 5.86
CA ILE A 41 2.31 5.92 6.23
C ILE A 41 3.59 6.49 5.62
N GLY A 42 3.52 7.01 4.39
CA GLY A 42 4.72 7.40 3.64
C GLY A 42 4.44 7.84 2.22
N ILE A 43 5.52 7.93 1.43
CA ILE A 43 5.50 8.34 0.02
C ILE A 43 6.10 7.23 -0.83
N LEU A 44 5.30 6.67 -1.73
CA LEU A 44 5.74 5.70 -2.73
C LEU A 44 6.03 6.43 -4.04
N CYS A 45 7.28 6.36 -4.50
CA CYS A 45 7.74 7.00 -5.74
C CYS A 45 8.19 5.95 -6.75
N ARG A 46 7.76 6.12 -8.00
CA ARG A 46 8.22 5.31 -9.13
C ARG A 46 9.38 6.03 -9.80
N GLN A 47 10.59 5.50 -9.66
CA GLN A 47 11.79 6.07 -10.30
C GLN A 47 11.92 5.65 -11.77
N SER A 48 11.50 4.43 -12.09
CA SER A 48 11.48 3.89 -13.46
C SER A 48 10.38 2.82 -13.58
N GLN A 49 10.28 2.14 -14.73
CA GLN A 49 9.22 1.14 -14.91
C GLN A 49 9.24 0.05 -13.83
N GLU A 50 10.42 -0.41 -13.45
CA GLU A 50 10.60 -1.52 -12.50
C GLU A 50 11.12 -1.08 -11.12
N ASN A 51 11.71 0.11 -10.98
CA ASN A 51 12.31 0.57 -9.71
C ASN A 51 11.42 1.57 -8.96
N TYR A 52 11.28 1.35 -7.65
CA TYR A 52 10.48 2.15 -6.74
C TYR A 52 11.27 2.54 -5.50
N THR A 53 10.97 3.70 -4.94
CA THR A 53 11.37 4.07 -3.58
C THR A 53 10.14 4.26 -2.70
N PHE A 54 10.27 3.89 -1.43
CA PHE A 54 9.23 4.10 -0.44
C PHE A 54 9.81 4.74 0.79
N SER A 55 9.34 5.94 1.11
CA SER A 55 9.81 6.72 2.25
C SER A 55 8.80 6.63 3.39
N VAL A 56 9.21 6.12 4.54
CA VAL A 56 8.40 5.95 5.76
C VAL A 56 9.14 6.61 6.93
N GLY A 57 8.64 7.74 7.40
CA GLY A 57 9.36 8.56 8.37
C GLY A 57 10.75 8.96 7.85
N TYR A 58 11.81 8.63 8.59
CA TYR A 58 13.21 8.88 8.21
C TYR A 58 13.85 7.75 7.40
N HIS A 59 13.08 6.72 7.03
CA HIS A 59 13.59 5.57 6.31
C HIS A 59 13.23 5.67 4.84
N GLU A 60 14.20 5.38 3.98
CA GLU A 60 14.00 5.14 2.56
C GLU A 60 14.27 3.67 2.26
N LEU A 61 13.30 3.03 1.61
CA LEU A 61 13.43 1.69 1.07
C LEU A 61 13.51 1.77 -0.44
N THR A 62 14.38 0.94 -1.03
CA THR A 62 14.41 0.72 -2.47
C THR A 62 13.77 -0.63 -2.76
N GLY A 63 12.88 -0.65 -3.74
CA GLY A 63 12.12 -1.84 -4.11
C GLY A 63 11.96 -1.94 -5.61
N ALA A 64 11.45 -3.09 -6.03
CA ALA A 64 11.20 -3.37 -7.44
C ALA A 64 9.80 -3.92 -7.66
N LYS A 65 9.22 -3.63 -8.82
CA LYS A 65 8.02 -4.29 -9.30
C LYS A 65 8.36 -5.74 -9.67
N VAL A 66 7.49 -6.66 -9.27
CA VAL A 66 7.65 -8.10 -9.47
C VAL A 66 6.31 -8.68 -9.91
N THR A 67 6.30 -9.38 -11.04
CA THR A 67 5.13 -10.14 -11.50
C THR A 67 4.89 -11.35 -10.61
N LEU A 68 3.64 -11.56 -10.22
CA LEU A 68 3.21 -12.71 -9.43
C LEU A 68 3.08 -13.94 -10.34
N LYS A 69 3.66 -15.07 -9.91
CA LYS A 69 3.48 -16.36 -10.61
C LYS A 69 2.01 -16.80 -10.66
N LYS A 70 1.23 -16.41 -9.65
CA LYS A 70 -0.21 -16.65 -9.55
C LYS A 70 -0.89 -15.31 -9.25
N PRO A 71 -1.66 -14.74 -10.19
CA PRO A 71 -2.45 -13.55 -9.93
C PRO A 71 -3.45 -13.76 -8.79
N MET A 72 -3.78 -12.68 -8.08
CA MET A 72 -4.72 -12.72 -6.96
C MET A 72 -5.96 -11.89 -7.29
N LEU A 73 -7.13 -12.35 -6.83
CA LEU A 73 -8.35 -11.56 -6.84
C LEU A 73 -8.47 -10.77 -5.55
N VAL A 74 -8.86 -9.51 -5.66
CA VAL A 74 -9.27 -8.68 -4.53
C VAL A 74 -10.77 -8.85 -4.36
N LEU A 75 -11.19 -9.44 -3.25
CA LEU A 75 -12.60 -9.72 -2.97
C LEU A 75 -13.11 -8.82 -1.85
N LYS A 76 -14.24 -8.18 -2.09
CA LYS A 76 -14.99 -7.44 -1.06
C LYS A 76 -16.10 -8.33 -0.52
N LYS A 77 -16.09 -8.57 0.79
CA LYS A 77 -17.17 -9.28 1.47
C LYS A 77 -18.37 -8.36 1.65
N ILE A 78 -19.50 -8.73 1.07
CA ILE A 78 -20.78 -8.04 1.21
C ILE A 78 -21.65 -8.86 2.16
N LYS A 79 -22.10 -8.24 3.25
CA LYS A 79 -23.11 -8.82 4.14
C LYS A 79 -24.46 -8.28 3.71
N LEU A 80 -25.33 -9.15 3.19
CA LEU A 80 -26.72 -8.79 2.96
C LEU A 80 -27.46 -8.92 4.30
N GLN A 81 -27.85 -7.78 4.88
CA GLN A 81 -28.86 -7.76 5.93
C GLN A 81 -30.19 -7.62 5.21
N ASN A 82 -31.07 -8.62 5.34
CA ASN A 82 -32.44 -8.48 4.85
C ASN A 82 -33.16 -7.52 5.80
N GLU A 83 -33.44 -6.29 5.35
CA GLU A 83 -34.14 -5.27 6.15
C GLU A 83 -35.65 -5.51 6.32
N GLU A 84 -36.18 -6.68 5.91
CA GLU A 84 -37.64 -6.90 5.85
C GLU A 84 -38.21 -7.99 6.79
N GLU A 85 -37.44 -8.63 7.67
CA GLU A 85 -38.02 -9.62 8.58
C GLU A 85 -37.65 -9.40 10.04
N MET A 86 -38.42 -8.50 10.66
CA MET A 86 -38.71 -8.52 12.09
C MET A 86 -39.54 -9.78 12.39
N GLY A 87 -38.88 -10.92 12.51
CA GLY A 87 -39.52 -12.19 12.84
C GLY A 87 -38.48 -13.30 12.92
N GLU A 88 -38.42 -13.96 14.08
CA GLU A 88 -37.53 -15.07 14.44
C GLU A 88 -37.22 -16.03 13.28
N ARG A 89 -36.11 -15.85 12.55
CA ARG A 89 -35.62 -16.84 11.59
C ARG A 89 -34.09 -16.91 11.53
N ASP A 90 -33.60 -18.10 11.86
CA ASP A 90 -32.30 -18.72 11.60
C ASP A 90 -31.07 -17.81 11.37
N ILE A 91 -30.18 -17.83 12.37
CA ILE A 91 -28.80 -17.31 12.34
C ILE A 91 -27.99 -17.85 11.12
N ASN A 92 -28.44 -18.95 10.52
CA ASN A 92 -27.84 -19.56 9.32
C ASN A 92 -28.14 -18.85 7.99
N SER A 93 -29.01 -17.83 7.97
CA SER A 93 -29.44 -17.17 6.72
C SER A 93 -28.64 -15.92 6.35
N LEU A 94 -27.50 -15.66 6.99
CA LEU A 94 -26.59 -14.58 6.58
C LEU A 94 -25.95 -14.92 5.24
N ARG A 95 -26.61 -14.54 4.14
CA ARG A 95 -26.07 -14.65 2.78
C ARG A 95 -24.88 -13.71 2.64
N VAL A 96 -23.70 -14.30 2.53
CA VAL A 96 -22.46 -13.58 2.25
C VAL A 96 -22.21 -13.63 0.75
N GLU A 97 -22.12 -12.46 0.13
CA GLU A 97 -21.67 -12.33 -1.26
C GLU A 97 -20.22 -11.86 -1.31
N LEU A 98 -19.50 -12.33 -2.32
CA LEU A 98 -18.11 -11.92 -2.60
C LEU A 98 -18.08 -11.23 -3.95
N ASP A 99 -17.72 -9.95 -3.94
CA ASP A 99 -17.59 -9.15 -5.15
C ASP A 99 -16.11 -8.97 -5.51
N VAL A 100 -15.79 -9.16 -6.79
CA VAL A 100 -14.44 -8.93 -7.33
C VAL A 100 -14.27 -7.43 -7.56
N ILE A 101 -13.39 -6.82 -6.77
CA ILE A 101 -13.11 -5.38 -6.85
C ILE A 101 -11.77 -5.07 -7.52
N GLY A 102 -10.98 -6.08 -7.88
CA GLY A 102 -9.70 -5.89 -8.54
C GLY A 102 -8.91 -7.16 -8.77
N ILE A 103 -7.89 -7.06 -9.63
CA ILE A 103 -6.94 -8.12 -9.92
C ILE A 103 -5.54 -7.62 -9.57
N ILE A 104 -4.74 -8.45 -8.90
CA ILE A 104 -3.35 -8.17 -8.60
C ILE A 104 -2.48 -9.13 -9.41
N ARG A 105 -1.72 -8.61 -10.37
CA ARG A 105 -0.72 -9.40 -11.12
C ARG A 105 0.70 -9.07 -10.72
N HIS A 106 0.90 -7.97 -10.01
CA HIS A 106 2.22 -7.48 -9.63
C HIS A 106 2.25 -7.03 -8.17
N LYS A 107 3.43 -7.12 -7.56
CA LYS A 107 3.73 -6.50 -6.27
C LYS A 107 4.95 -5.61 -6.40
N ILE A 108 5.06 -4.62 -5.51
CA ILE A 108 6.25 -3.81 -5.32
C ILE A 108 6.92 -4.34 -4.06
N LEU A 109 8.08 -4.98 -4.24
CA LEU A 109 8.78 -5.69 -3.19
C LEU A 109 9.96 -4.86 -2.65
N PHE A 110 9.92 -4.56 -1.36
CA PHE A 110 10.99 -3.91 -0.60
C PHE A 110 11.68 -4.94 0.32
N LYS A 111 12.71 -5.59 -0.22
CA LYS A 111 13.49 -6.64 0.48
C LYS A 111 14.81 -6.16 1.09
N THR A 112 15.22 -4.92 0.80
CA THR A 112 16.47 -4.37 1.30
C THR A 112 16.27 -3.69 2.64
N ARG A 113 17.32 -3.70 3.48
CA ARG A 113 17.33 -2.96 4.74
C ARG A 113 17.02 -1.47 4.50
N PRO A 114 16.12 -0.85 5.29
CA PRO A 114 15.83 0.58 5.16
C PRO A 114 17.09 1.43 5.39
N LYS A 115 17.27 2.45 4.55
CA LYS A 115 18.35 3.44 4.68
C LYS A 115 17.84 4.68 5.40
N ALA A 116 18.66 5.29 6.24
CA ALA A 116 18.33 6.58 6.83
C ALA A 116 18.40 7.68 5.75
N LEU A 117 17.40 8.55 5.71
CA LEU A 117 17.42 9.81 4.97
C LEU A 117 18.32 10.80 5.72
N ILE A 118 19.63 10.66 5.54
CA ILE A 118 20.61 11.58 6.12
C ILE A 118 20.63 12.84 5.23
N SER A 119 20.36 14.00 5.82
CA SER A 119 20.57 15.28 5.12
C SER A 119 22.04 15.41 4.76
N LYS A 120 22.36 15.61 3.47
CA LYS A 120 23.72 15.95 3.07
C LYS A 120 24.05 17.31 3.72
N PRO A 121 25.15 17.46 4.47
CA PRO A 121 25.53 18.76 5.00
C PRO A 121 25.72 19.73 3.83
N GLN A 122 25.13 20.92 3.93
CA GLN A 122 25.32 21.98 2.92
C GLN A 122 26.81 22.30 2.83
N PRO A 123 27.40 22.37 1.62
CA PRO A 123 28.77 22.81 1.49
C PRO A 123 28.87 24.25 1.96
N ALA A 124 29.63 24.47 3.04
CA ALA A 124 29.93 25.81 3.52
C ALA A 124 30.68 26.57 2.42
N ILE A 125 30.01 27.56 1.83
CA ILE A 125 30.62 28.50 0.90
C ILE A 125 31.63 29.30 1.71
N LYS A 126 32.93 28.98 1.56
CA LYS A 126 34.00 29.83 2.08
C LYS A 126 34.06 31.09 1.23
N GLU A 127 33.48 32.19 1.70
CA GLU A 127 33.72 33.51 1.14
C GLU A 127 35.23 33.80 1.18
N LYS A 128 35.83 33.90 -0.01
CA LYS A 128 37.17 34.50 -0.15
C LYS A 128 37.02 36.01 0.04
N VAL A 129 37.33 36.49 1.24
CA VAL A 129 37.56 37.91 1.50
C VAL A 129 38.83 38.33 0.73
N THR A 130 38.64 38.89 -0.47
CA THR A 130 39.71 39.59 -1.17
C THR A 130 39.97 40.90 -0.44
N ARG A 131 41.05 40.95 0.34
CA ARG A 131 41.59 42.20 0.87
C ARG A 131 42.15 43.00 -0.30
N GLN A 132 41.48 44.10 -0.65
CA GLN A 132 42.13 45.17 -1.42
C GLN A 132 43.01 45.96 -0.43
N VAL A 133 44.28 46.09 -0.79
CA VAL A 133 45.36 46.80 -0.07
C VAL A 133 45.61 48.10 -0.85
N PRO A 134 45.98 49.21 -0.18
CA PRO A 134 45.42 50.56 -0.38
C PRO A 134 45.91 51.32 -1.61
#